data_AF-A0A5C7SMI4-F1
#
_entry.id   AF-A0A5C7SMI4-F1
#
_cell.length_a   1.000
_cell.length_b   1.000
_cell.length_c   1.000
_cell.angle_alpha   90.00
_cell.angle_beta   90.00
_cell.angle_gamma   90.00
#
_symmetry.space_group_name_H-M   'P 1'
#
loop_
_entity.id
_entity.type
_entity.pdbx_description
1 polymer ?
#
loop_
_entity_poly.entity_id
_entity_poly.type
_entity_poly.pdbx_seq_one_letter_code
_entity_poly.pdbx_strand_id
1 'polypeptide(L)'
;MGMIKSTETSLDEQAIIAAAEKALGDIAAVRQEVSKVIFGQESVVENTLLAVLAGGHALLVGVPGLAKTKLVTTLGSVLGLASSRVQFTPDLMPSDILGSEVMDQDETGRRSFRFVKGPVFAQLLMADEINRASPRTQSALLQSMQEYHVT
;
A
#
# COMPACT_ATOMS: atom_id res chain seq x y z
N MET A 1 -39.33 -24.22 0.27
CA MET A 1 -39.62 -23.53 1.54
C MET A 1 -38.37 -23.65 2.40
N GLY A 2 -37.52 -22.64 2.43
CA GLY A 2 -36.28 -22.61 3.20
C GLY A 2 -35.93 -21.15 3.42
N MET A 3 -36.33 -20.62 4.58
CA MET A 3 -36.09 -19.24 4.98
C MET A 3 -34.59 -19.01 5.14
N ILE A 4 -34.05 -18.11 4.33
CA ILE A 4 -32.76 -17.47 4.58
C ILE A 4 -32.98 -16.57 5.81
N LYS A 5 -32.44 -16.96 6.97
CA LYS A 5 -32.38 -16.08 8.14
C LYS A 5 -31.44 -14.93 7.79
N SER A 6 -32.00 -13.76 7.51
CA SER A 6 -31.28 -12.49 7.54
C SER A 6 -30.84 -12.24 8.97
N THR A 7 -29.54 -12.45 9.25
CA THR A 7 -28.91 -12.02 10.50
C THR A 7 -28.77 -10.49 10.43
N GLU A 8 -29.84 -9.77 10.78
CA GLU A 8 -29.74 -8.36 11.12
C GLU A 8 -28.97 -8.26 12.44
N THR A 9 -27.66 -8.12 12.34
CA THR A 9 -26.84 -7.65 13.45
C THR A 9 -27.26 -6.20 13.71
N SER A 10 -28.15 -5.97 14.68
CA SER A 10 -28.42 -4.62 15.17
C SER A 10 -27.13 -4.09 15.75
N LEU A 11 -26.41 -3.27 14.99
CA LEU A 11 -25.23 -2.57 15.48
C LEU A 11 -25.71 -1.61 16.57
N ASP A 12 -25.18 -1.75 17.78
CA ASP A 12 -25.45 -0.84 18.89
C ASP A 12 -25.00 0.58 18.52
N GLU A 13 -25.95 1.50 18.45
CA GLU A 13 -25.73 2.89 18.06
C GLU A 13 -24.68 3.57 18.95
N GLN A 14 -24.68 3.25 20.26
CA GLN A 14 -23.70 3.80 21.19
C GLN A 14 -22.29 3.29 20.87
N ALA A 15 -22.16 2.01 20.51
CA ALA A 15 -20.88 1.43 20.11
C ALA A 15 -20.35 2.03 18.79
N ILE A 16 -21.23 2.30 17.82
CA ILE A 16 -20.86 2.97 16.56
C ILE A 16 -20.32 4.38 16.83
N ILE A 17 -21.03 5.17 17.63
CA ILE A 17 -20.62 6.55 17.96
C ILE A 17 -19.27 6.53 18.66
N ALA A 18 -19.08 5.67 19.66
CA ALA A 18 -17.82 5.56 20.38
C ALA A 18 -16.64 5.14 19.46
N ALA A 19 -16.88 4.22 18.53
CA ALA A 19 -15.87 3.80 17.55
C ALA A 19 -15.52 4.94 16.58
N ALA A 20 -16.51 5.71 16.13
CA ALA A 20 -16.30 6.86 15.25
C ALA A 20 -15.52 7.98 15.94
N GLU A 21 -15.87 8.33 17.19
CA GLU A 21 -15.14 9.31 17.99
C GLU A 21 -13.68 8.90 18.21
N LYS A 22 -13.45 7.62 18.54
CA LYS A 22 -12.10 7.08 18.67
C LYS A 22 -11.32 7.19 17.35
N ALA A 23 -11.92 6.79 16.23
CA ALA A 23 -11.29 6.88 14.92
C ALA A 23 -10.92 8.32 14.54
N LEU A 24 -11.79 9.29 14.83
CA LEU A 24 -11.50 10.71 14.63
C LEU A 24 -10.32 11.18 15.48
N GLY A 25 -10.24 10.74 16.73
CA GLY A 25 -9.11 11.00 17.61
C GLY A 25 -7.79 10.42 17.09
N ASP A 26 -7.81 9.15 16.65
CA ASP A 26 -6.65 8.46 16.10
C ASP A 26 -6.16 9.14 14.80
N ILE A 27 -7.09 9.52 13.91
CA ILE A 27 -6.77 10.26 12.67
C ILE A 27 -6.14 11.63 12.99
N ALA A 28 -6.65 12.35 13.99
CA ALA A 28 -6.07 13.62 14.41
C ALA A 28 -4.64 13.44 14.94
N ALA A 29 -4.39 12.39 15.73
CA ALA A 29 -3.05 12.07 16.23
C ALA A 29 -2.09 11.73 15.08
N VAL A 30 -2.51 10.94 14.10
CA VAL A 30 -1.71 10.63 12.90
C VAL A 30 -1.32 11.91 12.16
N ARG A 31 -2.27 12.82 11.91
CA ARG A 31 -1.99 14.10 11.24
C ARG A 31 -0.97 14.95 12.02
N GLN A 32 -1.08 14.98 13.34
CA GLN A 32 -0.14 15.70 14.20
C GLN A 32 1.27 15.11 14.17
N GLU A 33 1.42 13.79 14.12
CA GLU A 33 2.74 13.17 14.00
C GLU A 33 3.38 13.42 12.64
N VAL A 34 2.60 13.35 11.56
CA VAL A 34 3.09 13.60 10.20
C VAL A 34 3.54 15.06 10.02
N SER A 35 2.82 16.02 10.61
CA SER A 35 3.14 17.46 10.48
C SER A 35 4.46 17.87 11.15
N LYS A 36 5.00 17.04 12.06
CA LYS A 36 6.35 17.24 12.64
C LYS A 36 7.47 17.04 11.62
N VAL A 37 7.20 16.32 10.53
CA VAL A 37 8.20 15.97 9.50
C VAL A 37 7.86 16.65 8.17
N ILE A 38 6.57 16.78 7.86
CA ILE A 38 6.07 17.33 6.60
C ILE A 38 5.45 18.71 6.86
N PHE A 39 6.14 19.76 6.42
CA PHE A 39 5.72 21.15 6.63
C PHE A 39 5.03 21.75 5.40
N GLY A 40 3.90 22.43 5.59
CA GLY A 40 3.22 23.22 4.55
C GLY A 40 2.60 22.39 3.42
N GLN A 41 2.29 21.11 3.66
CA GLN A 41 1.64 20.20 2.71
C GLN A 41 0.42 19.51 3.32
N GLU A 42 -0.37 20.22 4.13
CA GLU A 42 -1.47 19.68 4.91
C GLU A 42 -2.51 18.97 4.03
N SER A 43 -2.86 19.57 2.89
CA SER A 43 -3.82 18.97 1.94
C SER A 43 -3.30 17.68 1.29
N VAL A 44 -2.00 17.60 1.01
CA VAL A 44 -1.37 16.40 0.44
C VAL A 44 -1.34 15.28 1.48
N VAL A 45 -0.99 15.60 2.72
CA VAL A 45 -1.04 14.66 3.85
C VAL A 45 -2.45 14.11 4.01
N GLU A 46 -3.46 14.99 4.03
CA GLU A 46 -4.86 14.61 4.21
C GLU A 46 -5.38 13.71 3.09
N ASN A 47 -5.16 14.10 1.82
CA ASN A 47 -5.58 13.30 0.67
C ASN A 47 -4.87 11.94 0.62
N THR A 48 -3.58 11.88 0.98
CA THR A 48 -2.83 10.62 1.00
C THR A 48 -3.31 9.71 2.13
N LEU A 49 -3.59 10.27 3.31
CA LEU A 49 -4.16 9.51 4.43
C LEU A 49 -5.55 8.98 4.08
N LEU A 50 -6.41 9.80 3.47
CA LEU A 50 -7.73 9.38 2.98
C LEU A 50 -7.62 8.23 1.98
N ALA A 51 -6.70 8.31 1.03
CA ALA A 51 -6.48 7.23 0.07
C ALA A 51 -6.11 5.90 0.76
N VAL A 52 -5.21 5.95 1.75
CA VAL A 52 -4.82 4.76 2.53
C VAL A 52 -6.01 4.19 3.31
N LEU A 53 -6.75 5.05 4.03
CA LEU A 53 -7.90 4.62 4.84
C LEU A 53 -9.07 4.09 4.00
N ALA A 54 -9.24 4.60 2.78
CA ALA A 54 -10.26 4.14 1.85
C ALA A 54 -9.85 2.86 1.07
N GLY A 55 -8.63 2.34 1.28
CA GLY A 55 -8.10 1.21 0.50
C GLY A 55 -7.83 1.54 -0.96
N GLY A 56 -7.64 2.84 -1.27
CA GLY A 56 -7.36 3.34 -2.60
C GLY A 56 -5.87 3.52 -2.88
N HIS A 57 -5.58 4.13 -4.02
CA HIS A 57 -4.21 4.43 -4.46
C HIS A 57 -4.07 5.92 -4.77
N ALA A 58 -2.92 6.49 -4.44
CA ALA A 58 -2.62 7.91 -4.66
C ALA A 58 -1.47 8.07 -5.67
N LEU A 59 -1.67 8.96 -6.65
CA LEU A 59 -0.63 9.38 -7.58
C LEU A 59 -0.09 10.76 -7.14
N LEU A 60 1.16 10.80 -6.67
CA LEU A 60 1.80 12.03 -6.23
C LEU A 60 2.61 12.67 -7.36
N VAL A 61 2.04 13.73 -7.97
CA VAL A 61 2.70 14.49 -9.04
C VAL A 61 3.29 15.78 -8.47
N GLY A 62 4.54 16.07 -8.82
CA GLY A 62 5.20 17.31 -8.44
C GLY A 62 6.68 17.29 -8.76
N VAL A 63 7.35 18.44 -8.63
CA VAL A 63 8.78 18.56 -8.90
C VAL A 63 9.63 17.72 -7.92
N PRO A 64 10.87 17.36 -8.29
CA PRO A 64 11.82 16.75 -7.37
C PRO A 64 12.02 17.60 -6.11
N GLY A 65 12.26 16.97 -4.96
CA GLY A 65 12.53 17.66 -3.70
C GLY A 65 11.32 18.03 -2.84
N LEU A 66 10.08 17.80 -3.29
CA LEU A 66 8.86 18.08 -2.50
C LEU A 66 8.53 17.05 -1.41
N ALA A 67 9.54 16.40 -0.84
CA ALA A 67 9.38 15.45 0.26
C ALA A 67 8.41 14.27 0.00
N LYS A 68 8.05 13.94 -1.26
CA LYS A 68 7.14 12.81 -1.60
C LYS A 68 7.57 11.49 -0.95
N THR A 69 8.85 11.15 -1.04
CA THR A 69 9.44 9.97 -0.38
C THR A 69 9.35 10.06 1.14
N LYS A 70 9.62 11.24 1.71
CA LYS A 70 9.49 11.45 3.16
C LYS A 70 8.04 11.32 3.62
N LEU A 71 7.08 11.82 2.86
CA LEU A 71 5.65 11.71 3.17
C LEU A 71 5.22 10.24 3.29
N VAL A 72 5.48 9.43 2.26
CA VAL A 72 5.05 8.02 2.23
C VAL A 72 5.75 7.21 3.32
N THR A 73 7.05 7.42 3.53
CA THR A 73 7.81 6.72 4.59
C THR A 73 7.38 7.14 6.00
N THR A 74 7.05 8.42 6.21
CA THR A 74 6.52 8.93 7.48
C THR A 74 5.15 8.34 7.75
N LEU A 75 4.24 8.34 6.77
CA LEU A 75 2.92 7.72 6.91
C LEU A 75 3.01 6.23 7.23
N GLY A 76 3.85 5.48 6.52
CA GLY A 76 4.07 4.05 6.82
C GLY A 76 4.55 3.81 8.25
N SER A 77 5.45 4.67 8.75
CA SER A 77 5.98 4.58 10.12
C SER A 77 4.93 4.94 11.17
N VAL A 78 4.21 6.06 10.98
CA VAL A 78 3.19 6.56 11.92
C VAL A 78 2.00 5.59 12.01
N LEU A 79 1.60 5.00 10.89
CA LEU A 79 0.51 4.03 10.82
C LEU A 79 0.93 2.60 11.18
N GLY A 80 2.22 2.33 11.38
CA GLY A 80 2.74 1.00 11.69
C GLY A 80 2.56 -0.02 10.55
N LEU A 81 2.58 0.44 9.29
CA LEU A 81 2.36 -0.40 8.11
C LEU A 81 3.66 -1.04 7.63
N ALA A 82 3.60 -2.33 7.28
CA ALA A 82 4.64 -3.01 6.52
C ALA A 82 4.79 -2.31 5.17
N SER A 83 5.86 -1.54 5.01
CA SER A 83 6.09 -0.69 3.85
C SER A 83 7.19 -1.24 2.96
N SER A 84 7.05 -1.01 1.67
CA SER A 84 8.01 -1.40 0.64
C SER A 84 8.21 -0.25 -0.34
N ARG A 85 9.35 -0.22 -1.01
CA ARG A 85 9.71 0.82 -1.97
C ARG A 85 10.31 0.21 -3.22
N VAL A 86 9.86 0.68 -4.38
CA VAL A 86 10.39 0.35 -5.69
C VAL A 86 10.73 1.63 -6.42
N GLN A 87 11.96 1.69 -6.92
CA GLN A 87 12.39 2.73 -7.84
C GLN A 87 12.21 2.22 -9.26
N PHE A 88 11.38 2.87 -10.07
CA PHE A 88 11.17 2.47 -11.44
C PHE A 88 12.35 2.92 -12.29
N THR A 89 12.92 1.98 -13.04
CA THR A 89 14.03 2.18 -13.98
C THR A 89 13.68 1.54 -15.33
N PRO A 90 14.35 1.93 -16.43
CA PRO A 90 14.05 1.39 -17.76
C PRO A 90 14.26 -0.12 -17.90
N ASP A 91 15.11 -0.70 -17.05
CA ASP A 91 15.49 -2.11 -16.99
C ASP A 91 14.63 -2.95 -16.05
N LEU A 92 13.77 -2.31 -15.24
CA LEU A 92 12.92 -3.01 -14.27
C LEU A 92 11.94 -3.96 -14.96
N MET A 93 11.95 -5.24 -14.57
CA MET A 93 11.05 -6.26 -15.12
C MET A 93 9.79 -6.42 -14.25
N PRO A 94 8.67 -6.92 -14.81
CA PRO A 94 7.48 -7.26 -14.03
C PRO A 94 7.76 -8.18 -12.83
N SER A 95 8.64 -9.15 -12.98
CA SER A 95 9.05 -10.08 -11.93
C SER A 95 9.74 -9.41 -10.74
N ASP A 96 10.38 -8.26 -10.96
CA ASP A 96 11.02 -7.50 -9.89
C ASP A 96 10.00 -6.77 -9.01
N ILE A 97 8.76 -6.63 -9.48
CA ILE A 97 7.64 -6.01 -8.75
C ILE A 97 6.72 -7.07 -8.15
N LEU A 98 6.32 -8.03 -8.99
CA LEU A 98 5.37 -9.08 -8.64
C LEU A 98 6.03 -10.19 -7.83
N GLY A 99 7.29 -10.50 -8.10
CA GLY A 99 7.97 -11.69 -7.60
C GLY A 99 8.31 -12.67 -8.72
N SER A 100 9.04 -13.72 -8.36
CA SER A 100 9.48 -14.74 -9.32
C SER A 100 9.60 -16.11 -8.67
N GLU A 101 9.40 -17.16 -9.47
CA GLU A 101 9.78 -18.51 -9.07
C GLU A 101 11.27 -18.71 -9.30
N VAL A 102 11.97 -19.10 -8.23
CA VAL A 102 13.39 -19.45 -8.29
C VAL A 102 13.55 -20.95 -8.06
N MET A 103 14.41 -21.57 -8.85
CA MET A 103 14.78 -22.96 -8.66
C MET A 103 15.83 -23.03 -7.55
N ASP A 104 15.47 -23.74 -6.49
CA ASP A 104 16.35 -24.08 -5.38
C ASP A 104 16.86 -25.51 -5.56
N GLN A 105 18.08 -25.77 -5.10
CA GLN A 105 18.69 -27.09 -5.13
C GLN A 105 19.18 -27.45 -3.73
N ASP A 106 18.64 -28.52 -3.17
CA ASP A 106 19.07 -29.00 -1.86
C ASP A 106 20.44 -29.70 -1.94
N GLU A 107 21.04 -29.96 -0.77
CA GLU A 107 22.34 -30.64 -0.64
C GLU A 107 22.33 -32.05 -1.27
N THR A 108 21.16 -32.64 -1.51
CA THR A 108 20.97 -33.96 -2.13
C THR A 108 20.79 -33.88 -3.65
N GLY A 109 20.80 -32.68 -4.23
CA GLY A 109 20.67 -32.42 -5.65
C GLY A 109 19.23 -32.36 -6.16
N ARG A 110 18.20 -32.46 -5.29
CA ARG A 110 16.80 -32.33 -5.69
C ARG A 110 16.49 -30.87 -6.01
N ARG A 111 15.78 -30.66 -7.12
CA ARG A 111 15.33 -29.35 -7.58
C ARG A 111 13.92 -29.09 -7.07
N SER A 112 13.70 -27.93 -6.46
CA SER A 112 12.38 -27.44 -6.06
C SER A 112 12.19 -26.00 -6.52
N PHE A 113 10.99 -25.63 -6.94
CA PHE A 113 10.68 -24.22 -7.22
C PHE A 113 10.11 -23.57 -5.97
N ARG A 114 10.59 -22.37 -5.62
CA ARG A 114 10.02 -21.54 -4.55
C ARG A 114 9.68 -20.16 -5.09
N PHE A 115 8.53 -19.63 -4.70
CA PHE A 115 8.14 -18.27 -5.05
C PHE A 115 8.80 -17.25 -4.12
N VAL A 116 9.50 -16.29 -4.69
CA VAL A 116 10.08 -15.15 -3.99
C VAL A 116 9.16 -13.96 -4.21
N LYS A 117 8.53 -13.51 -3.13
CA LYS A 117 7.61 -12.37 -3.14
C LYS A 117 8.31 -11.10 -3.58
N GLY A 118 7.72 -10.41 -4.54
CA GLY A 118 8.13 -9.07 -4.93
C GLY A 118 7.72 -8.01 -3.91
N PRO A 119 8.18 -6.76 -4.11
CA PRO A 119 7.88 -5.62 -3.24
C PRO A 119 6.40 -5.25 -3.16
N VAL A 120 5.56 -5.71 -4.10
CA VAL A 120 4.10 -5.49 -4.06
C VAL A 120 3.42 -6.17 -2.86
N PHE A 121 4.06 -7.17 -2.25
CA PHE A 121 3.57 -7.82 -1.04
C PHE A 121 3.84 -6.97 0.22
N ALA A 122 3.20 -5.81 0.31
CA ALA A 122 3.29 -4.85 1.40
C ALA A 122 1.92 -4.26 1.73
N GLN A 123 1.77 -3.65 2.91
CA GLN A 123 0.58 -2.87 3.27
C GLN A 123 0.64 -1.45 2.71
N LEU A 124 1.84 -0.92 2.47
CA LEU A 124 2.07 0.37 1.82
C LEU A 124 3.24 0.28 0.85
N LEU A 125 2.97 0.39 -0.45
CA LEU A 125 4.00 0.39 -1.50
C LEU A 125 4.25 1.80 -2.03
N MET A 126 5.51 2.21 -2.01
CA MET A 126 5.97 3.41 -2.72
C MET A 126 6.56 3.02 -4.09
N ALA A 127 5.91 3.43 -5.17
CA ALA A 127 6.42 3.28 -6.54
C ALA A 127 6.95 4.63 -7.07
N ASP A 128 8.26 4.85 -6.96
CA ASP A 128 8.92 6.08 -7.41
C ASP A 128 9.17 6.08 -8.92
N GLU A 129 8.92 7.21 -9.57
CA GLU A 129 9.23 7.46 -10.99
C GLU A 129 8.62 6.45 -11.96
N ILE A 130 7.35 6.07 -11.75
CA ILE A 130 6.60 5.08 -12.55
C ILE A 130 6.74 5.29 -14.07
N ASN A 131 6.87 6.53 -14.50
CA ASN A 131 7.04 6.94 -15.89
C ASN A 131 8.39 6.51 -16.52
N ARG A 132 9.37 6.02 -15.75
CA ARG A 132 10.66 5.54 -16.25
C ARG A 132 10.68 4.09 -16.69
N ALA A 133 9.73 3.26 -16.23
CA ALA A 133 9.71 1.85 -16.61
C ALA A 133 8.95 1.61 -17.92
N SER A 134 9.14 0.44 -18.51
CA SER A 134 8.42 0.00 -19.70
C SER A 134 6.90 -0.04 -19.47
N PRO A 135 6.07 0.12 -20.52
CA PRO A 135 4.62 -0.04 -20.41
C PRO A 135 4.22 -1.39 -19.79
N ARG A 136 4.94 -2.48 -20.13
CA ARG A 136 4.69 -3.81 -19.57
C ARG A 136 4.91 -3.87 -18.06
N THR A 137 5.96 -3.23 -17.56
CA THR A 137 6.27 -3.16 -16.13
C THR A 137 5.25 -2.30 -15.38
N GLN A 138 4.84 -1.18 -15.98
CA GLN A 138 3.77 -0.36 -15.41
C GLN A 138 2.44 -1.12 -15.35
N SER A 139 2.05 -1.81 -16.42
CA SER A 139 0.83 -2.62 -16.46
C SER A 139 0.83 -3.74 -15.41
N ALA A 140 1.97 -4.37 -15.15
CA ALA A 140 2.07 -5.40 -14.11
C ALA A 140 1.71 -4.86 -12.71
N LEU A 141 2.24 -3.68 -12.35
CA LEU A 141 1.87 -3.00 -11.10
C LEU A 141 0.37 -2.66 -11.10
N LEU A 142 -0.14 -2.02 -12.16
CA LEU A 142 -1.54 -1.60 -12.22
C LEU A 142 -2.52 -2.78 -12.18
N GLN A 143 -2.17 -3.90 -12.80
CA GLN A 143 -2.95 -5.13 -12.73
C GLN A 143 -3.03 -5.64 -11.29
N SER A 144 -1.92 -5.70 -10.57
CA SER A 144 -1.91 -6.12 -9.17
C SER A 144 -2.75 -5.19 -8.26
N MET A 145 -2.78 -3.89 -8.57
CA MET A 145 -3.62 -2.91 -7.87
C MET A 145 -5.11 -3.17 -8.12
N GLN A 146 -5.48 -3.52 -9.36
CA GLN A 146 -6.87 -3.77 -9.74
C GLN A 146 -7.39 -5.13 -9.26
N GLU A 147 -6.55 -6.17 -9.31
CA GLU A 147 -6.94 -7.55 -8.99
C GLU A 147 -6.78 -7.87 -7.51
N TYR A 148 -6.04 -7.05 -6.75
CA TYR A 148 -5.67 -7.31 -5.35
C TYR A 148 -5.01 -8.69 -5.14
N HIS A 149 -4.42 -9.24 -6.21
CA HIS A 149 -3.83 -10.57 -6.26
C HIS A 149 -2.64 -10.61 -7.25
N VAL A 150 -1.71 -11.53 -7.02
CA VAL A 150 -0.55 -11.79 -7.88
C VAL A 150 -0.50 -13.29 -8.15
N THR A 151 -0.43 -13.67 -9.43
CA THR A 151 -0.40 -15.06 -9.91
C THR A 151 1.00 -15.61 -10.10
#